data_AF-A0A952K311-F1
#
_entry.id   AF-A0A952K311-F1
#
_cell.length_a   1.000
_cell.length_b   1.000
_cell.length_c   1.000
_cell.angle_alpha   90.00
_cell.angle_beta   90.00
_cell.angle_gamma   90.00
#
_symmetry.space_group_name_H-M   'P 1'
#
loop_
_entity.id
_entity.type
_entity.pdbx_description
1 polymer ?
#
loop_
_entity_poly.entity_id
_entity_poly.type
_entity_poly.pdbx_seq_one_letter_code
_entity_poly.pdbx_strand_id
1 'polypeptide(L)'
;SNLEGIHFDNIKYFVRSTEKQAATWDDLPEDIRSTYDKLGIPEAEKQRLVSGVAAQYESEVVYHQIREDLEAQGVIFLDTDTALREHPDVFKQYFGTVIPAGDNKFSALNTAVWSGGSFIYVPKGVHVDIPLQAYFRINTENMGQFERTLIIVDEGAYVHYVEGCTAPIYKSDSLHSAVVEIIVKPGGRCRYTTIQNWSNNVYNLVTKRAVAHEGATMEWVDGNIGSKVTMKYPAVWMTGEHAKGEVLSVAFAGEGQHQDTGAKMLHLAPNTSSNIVSKSVARGGGRASYRGLVQVNKGAHGSRSSVKCDALLVDTISRSDTYPYVDIREDDVTMG
;
A
#
# COMPACT_ATOMS: atom_id res chain seq x y z
N SER A 1 -12.44 11.99 9.88
CA SER A 1 -13.17 10.75 10.26
C SER A 1 -13.27 10.64 11.77
N ASN A 2 -14.26 9.92 12.31
CA ASN A 2 -14.35 9.65 13.76
C ASN A 2 -13.47 8.43 14.10
N LEU A 3 -12.53 8.60 15.03
CA LEU A 3 -11.61 7.56 15.51
C LEU A 3 -11.75 7.28 17.03
N GLU A 4 -12.76 7.86 17.69
CA GLU A 4 -12.96 7.74 19.15
C GLU A 4 -13.24 6.30 19.60
N GLY A 5 -13.73 5.44 18.71
CA GLY A 5 -13.96 4.02 19.00
C GLY A 5 -12.69 3.16 19.01
N ILE A 6 -11.50 3.72 18.78
CA ILE A 6 -10.25 2.98 18.88
C ILE A 6 -9.77 2.98 20.33
N HIS A 7 -9.88 1.83 20.99
CA HIS A 7 -9.39 1.62 22.35
C HIS A 7 -8.04 0.91 22.32
N PHE A 8 -6.95 1.69 22.29
CA PHE A 8 -5.58 1.18 22.15
C PHE A 8 -5.16 0.17 23.25
N ASP A 9 -5.72 0.29 24.46
CA ASP A 9 -5.43 -0.64 25.57
C ASP A 9 -6.02 -2.04 25.35
N ASN A 10 -7.01 -2.17 24.45
CA ASN A 10 -7.66 -3.44 24.15
C ASN A 10 -7.07 -4.14 22.92
N ILE A 11 -6.12 -3.51 22.22
CA ILE A 11 -5.53 -4.03 21.00
C ILE A 11 -4.40 -5.01 21.36
N LYS A 12 -4.45 -6.20 20.76
CA LYS A 12 -3.30 -7.11 20.74
C LYS A 12 -2.34 -6.64 19.66
N TYR A 13 -1.18 -6.15 20.07
CA TYR A 13 -0.16 -5.60 19.17
C TYR A 13 0.67 -6.65 18.45
N PHE A 14 0.67 -7.88 18.94
CA PHE A 14 1.38 -9.00 18.35
C PHE A 14 0.66 -10.31 18.68
N VAL A 15 0.45 -11.15 17.67
CA VAL A 15 -0.16 -12.47 17.80
C VAL A 15 0.61 -13.44 16.92
N ARG A 16 1.22 -14.48 17.52
CA ARG A 16 1.82 -15.58 16.75
C ARG A 16 0.74 -16.48 16.19
N SER A 17 0.80 -16.75 14.91
CA SER A 17 -0.14 -17.62 14.20
C SER A 17 0.34 -19.07 14.12
N THR A 18 1.66 -19.29 14.15
CA THR A 18 2.27 -20.62 13.97
C THR A 18 3.60 -20.70 14.72
N GLU A 19 4.01 -21.90 15.16
CA GLU A 19 5.34 -22.07 15.79
C GLU A 19 6.49 -22.01 14.78
N LYS A 20 6.23 -22.25 13.48
CA LYS A 20 7.22 -22.26 12.38
C LYS A 20 6.60 -21.77 11.07
N GLN A 21 7.41 -21.10 10.25
CA GLN A 21 7.08 -20.72 8.88
C GLN A 21 7.03 -21.98 7.99
N ALA A 22 6.02 -22.08 7.11
CA ALA A 22 5.86 -23.20 6.20
C ALA A 22 6.81 -23.05 5.00
N ALA A 23 7.53 -24.11 4.64
CA ALA A 23 8.43 -24.12 3.49
C ALA A 23 7.70 -24.46 2.19
N THR A 24 6.65 -25.27 2.26
CA THR A 24 5.83 -25.66 1.11
C THR A 24 4.34 -25.44 1.37
N TRP A 25 3.55 -25.43 0.30
CA TRP A 25 2.10 -25.30 0.38
C TRP A 25 1.43 -26.36 1.26
N ASP A 26 1.96 -27.59 1.20
CA ASP A 26 1.41 -28.73 1.94
C ASP A 26 1.71 -28.68 3.44
N ASP A 27 2.71 -27.88 3.85
CA ASP A 27 3.10 -27.67 5.24
C ASP A 27 2.21 -26.64 5.96
N LEU A 28 1.33 -25.94 5.24
CA LEU A 28 0.42 -24.98 5.84
C LEU A 28 -0.68 -25.67 6.67
N PRO A 29 -1.07 -25.10 7.83
CA PRO A 29 -2.25 -25.50 8.56
C PRO A 29 -3.50 -25.56 7.67
N GLU A 30 -4.36 -26.56 7.89
CA GLU A 30 -5.49 -26.88 7.00
C GLU A 30 -6.48 -25.72 6.84
N ASP A 31 -6.72 -24.96 7.91
CA ASP A 31 -7.58 -23.78 7.93
C ASP A 31 -7.04 -22.62 7.09
N ILE A 32 -5.72 -22.43 7.12
CA ILE A 32 -4.99 -21.44 6.31
C ILE A 32 -5.03 -21.86 4.84
N ARG A 33 -4.64 -23.10 4.53
CA ARG A 33 -4.63 -23.67 3.17
C ARG A 33 -6.01 -23.59 2.50
N SER A 34 -7.06 -24.05 3.19
CA SER A 34 -8.43 -24.06 2.66
C SER A 34 -8.92 -22.66 2.28
N THR A 35 -8.48 -21.62 3.00
CA THR A 35 -8.88 -20.27 2.64
C THR A 35 -8.13 -19.76 1.44
N TYR A 36 -6.82 -19.99 1.36
CA TYR A 36 -6.06 -19.54 0.21
C TYR A 36 -6.43 -20.29 -1.08
N ASP A 37 -6.84 -21.57 -0.98
CA ASP A 37 -7.45 -22.31 -2.10
C ASP A 37 -8.71 -21.59 -2.62
N LYS A 38 -9.58 -21.10 -1.73
CA LYS A 38 -10.78 -20.31 -2.10
C LYS A 38 -10.42 -18.96 -2.73
N LEU A 39 -9.28 -18.39 -2.37
CA LEU A 39 -8.76 -17.16 -2.97
C LEU A 39 -8.05 -17.42 -4.31
N GLY A 40 -7.83 -18.69 -4.68
CA GLY A 40 -7.23 -19.08 -5.95
C GLY A 40 -5.71 -18.86 -6.04
N ILE A 41 -5.03 -18.64 -4.91
CA ILE A 41 -3.59 -18.35 -4.88
C ILE A 41 -2.74 -19.48 -5.46
N PRO A 42 -2.98 -20.77 -5.13
CA PRO A 42 -2.18 -21.86 -5.68
C PRO A 42 -2.36 -22.05 -7.18
N GLU A 43 -3.55 -21.73 -7.69
CA GLU A 43 -3.83 -21.81 -9.12
C GLU A 43 -3.13 -20.65 -9.86
N ALA A 44 -3.11 -19.45 -9.28
CA ALA A 44 -2.37 -18.32 -9.81
C ALA A 44 -0.85 -18.59 -9.87
N GLU A 45 -0.30 -19.24 -8.85
CA GLU A 45 1.10 -19.65 -8.81
C GLU A 45 1.40 -20.76 -9.85
N LYS A 46 0.59 -21.82 -9.90
CA LYS A 46 0.73 -22.93 -10.86
C LYS A 46 0.62 -22.46 -12.31
N GLN A 47 -0.27 -21.50 -12.58
CA GLN A 47 -0.45 -20.90 -13.90
C GLN A 47 0.61 -19.85 -14.24
N ARG A 48 1.58 -19.58 -13.35
CA ARG A 48 2.61 -18.54 -13.50
C ARG A 48 2.04 -17.14 -13.70
N LEU A 49 0.86 -16.88 -13.13
CA LEU A 49 0.25 -15.54 -13.12
C LEU A 49 0.95 -14.59 -12.13
N VAL A 50 1.78 -15.14 -11.23
CA VAL A 50 2.57 -14.42 -10.24
C VAL A 50 4.00 -14.95 -10.20
N SER A 51 4.96 -14.07 -9.91
CA SER A 51 6.40 -14.35 -9.92
C SER A 51 7.01 -14.57 -8.52
N GLY A 52 6.21 -14.31 -7.49
CA GLY A 52 6.51 -14.61 -6.11
C GLY A 52 5.28 -14.36 -5.26
N VAL A 53 5.12 -15.15 -4.19
CA VAL A 53 3.99 -15.06 -3.27
C VAL A 53 4.53 -14.96 -1.85
N ALA A 54 4.16 -13.89 -1.14
CA ALA A 54 4.28 -13.80 0.31
C ALA A 54 2.88 -13.84 0.94
N ALA A 55 2.65 -14.73 1.89
CA ALA A 55 1.37 -14.82 2.58
C ALA A 55 1.56 -14.54 4.06
N GLN A 56 0.98 -13.45 4.56
CA GLN A 56 0.97 -13.05 5.96
C GLN A 56 -0.38 -13.34 6.60
N TYR A 57 -0.32 -14.02 7.74
CA TYR A 57 -1.46 -14.33 8.57
C TYR A 57 -1.19 -13.79 9.98
N GLU A 58 -2.09 -12.96 10.49
CA GLU A 58 -1.91 -12.21 11.73
C GLU A 58 -0.65 -11.30 11.69
N SER A 59 0.32 -11.56 12.55
CA SER A 59 1.57 -10.79 12.70
C SER A 59 2.76 -11.40 11.94
N GLU A 60 2.62 -12.58 11.32
CA GLU A 60 3.76 -13.33 10.76
C GLU A 60 3.52 -13.74 9.30
N VAL A 61 4.60 -13.70 8.50
CA VAL A 61 4.61 -14.27 7.15
C VAL A 61 4.68 -15.80 7.29
N VAL A 62 3.63 -16.50 6.85
CA VAL A 62 3.48 -17.96 6.99
C VAL A 62 3.96 -18.74 5.78
N TYR A 63 4.07 -18.09 4.61
CA TYR A 63 4.56 -18.70 3.37
C TYR A 63 5.26 -17.66 2.50
N HIS A 64 6.38 -18.05 1.89
CA HIS A 64 7.16 -17.21 1.00
C HIS A 64 7.80 -18.07 -0.10
N GLN A 65 7.59 -17.71 -1.36
CA GLN A 65 8.26 -18.34 -2.50
C GLN A 65 8.50 -17.31 -3.60
N ILE A 66 9.71 -17.29 -4.16
CA ILE A 66 10.10 -16.50 -5.33
C ILE A 66 10.57 -17.44 -6.45
N ARG A 67 10.39 -17.03 -7.71
CA ARG A 67 10.88 -17.77 -8.86
C ARG A 67 12.42 -17.72 -8.94
N GLU A 68 13.06 -18.88 -9.07
CA GLU A 68 14.53 -19.03 -9.06
C GLU A 68 15.26 -18.14 -10.10
N ASP A 69 14.62 -17.88 -11.24
CA ASP A 69 15.18 -17.03 -12.29
C ASP A 69 15.15 -15.53 -11.97
N LEU A 70 14.28 -15.08 -11.05
CA LEU A 70 14.32 -13.72 -10.50
C LEU A 70 15.42 -13.58 -9.45
N GLU A 71 15.61 -14.59 -8.61
CA GLU A 71 16.74 -14.65 -7.68
C GLU A 71 18.08 -14.66 -8.44
N ALA A 72 18.16 -15.41 -9.54
CA ALA A 72 19.33 -15.42 -10.42
C ALA A 72 19.63 -14.06 -11.07
N GLN A 73 18.61 -13.19 -11.21
CA GLN A 73 18.75 -11.80 -11.66
C GLN A 73 19.06 -10.83 -10.51
N GLY A 74 19.14 -11.33 -9.27
CA GLY A 74 19.44 -10.54 -8.08
C GLY A 74 18.23 -9.86 -7.43
N VAL A 75 17.01 -10.20 -7.84
CA VAL A 75 15.79 -9.69 -7.19
C VAL A 75 15.72 -10.28 -5.79
N ILE A 76 15.56 -9.42 -4.80
CA ILE A 76 15.29 -9.82 -3.41
C ILE A 76 13.81 -9.56 -3.17
N PHE A 77 13.07 -10.60 -2.80
CA PHE A 77 11.73 -10.47 -2.26
C PHE A 77 11.70 -11.32 -1.01
N LEU A 78 11.53 -10.72 0.16
CA LEU A 78 11.54 -11.39 1.46
C LEU A 78 10.51 -10.73 2.40
N ASP A 79 10.23 -11.34 3.55
CA ASP A 79 9.62 -10.60 4.66
C ASP A 79 10.64 -9.61 5.28
N THR A 80 10.14 -8.61 6.00
CA THR A 80 10.99 -7.55 6.56
C THR A 80 11.97 -8.05 7.63
N ASP A 81 11.59 -9.05 8.42
CA ASP A 81 12.41 -9.58 9.52
C ASP A 81 13.58 -10.38 8.97
N THR A 82 13.35 -11.16 7.91
CA THR A 82 14.39 -11.88 7.16
C THR A 82 15.28 -10.92 6.38
N ALA A 83 14.71 -9.93 5.68
CA ALA A 83 15.50 -8.93 4.97
C ALA A 83 16.43 -8.13 5.88
N LEU A 84 15.99 -7.76 7.09
CA LEU A 84 16.84 -7.08 8.07
C LEU A 84 17.99 -7.97 8.57
N ARG A 85 17.77 -9.29 8.69
CA ARG A 85 18.79 -10.26 9.14
C ARG A 85 19.80 -10.59 8.04
N GLU A 86 19.33 -10.83 6.82
CA GLU A 86 20.15 -11.35 5.72
C GLU A 86 20.74 -10.24 4.84
N HIS A 87 20.04 -9.11 4.71
CA HIS A 87 20.46 -7.95 3.91
C HIS A 87 20.48 -6.64 4.74
N PRO A 88 21.14 -6.61 5.92
CA PRO A 88 21.09 -5.48 6.85
C PRO A 88 21.59 -4.18 6.24
N ASP A 89 22.57 -4.23 5.34
CA ASP A 89 23.20 -3.05 4.75
C ASP A 89 22.21 -2.30 3.85
N VAL A 90 21.55 -3.02 2.95
CA VAL A 90 20.53 -2.45 2.05
C VAL A 90 19.29 -2.06 2.86
N PHE A 91 18.83 -2.92 3.77
CA PHE A 91 17.64 -2.63 4.57
C PHE A 91 17.80 -1.33 5.38
N LYS A 92 18.88 -1.20 6.16
CA LYS A 92 19.14 -0.03 7.02
C LYS A 92 19.40 1.24 6.22
N GLN A 93 19.88 1.13 4.99
CA GLN A 93 20.07 2.29 4.11
C GLN A 93 18.75 3.00 3.78
N TYR A 94 17.65 2.24 3.66
CA TYR A 94 16.37 2.77 3.16
C TYR A 94 15.25 2.82 4.20
N PHE A 95 15.30 1.95 5.21
CA PHE A 95 14.24 1.85 6.21
C PHE A 95 14.00 3.17 6.96
N GLY A 96 12.75 3.66 6.94
CA GLY A 96 12.35 4.88 7.62
C GLY A 96 12.85 6.18 6.98
N THR A 97 13.46 6.12 5.79
CA THR A 97 13.95 7.31 5.09
C THR A 97 12.84 8.10 4.40
N VAL A 98 11.76 7.43 4.02
CA VAL A 98 10.62 8.02 3.33
C VAL A 98 9.49 8.33 4.32
N ILE A 99 9.24 7.41 5.26
CA ILE A 99 8.27 7.56 6.35
C ILE A 99 9.00 7.33 7.69
N PRO A 100 9.59 8.37 8.27
CA PRO A 100 10.24 8.28 9.58
C PRO A 100 9.27 7.88 10.69
N ALA A 101 9.81 7.38 11.81
CA ALA A 101 9.01 7.01 12.98
C ALA A 101 8.10 8.17 13.45
N GLY A 102 8.58 9.41 13.41
CA GLY A 102 7.83 10.60 13.82
C GLY A 102 6.88 11.20 12.77
N ASP A 103 6.63 10.55 11.64
CA ASP A 103 5.82 11.13 10.55
C ASP A 103 4.38 11.45 10.99
N ASN A 104 3.73 10.53 11.69
CA ASN A 104 2.43 10.71 12.31
C ASN A 104 2.19 9.71 13.46
N LYS A 105 1.07 9.84 14.18
CA LYS A 105 0.72 8.96 15.31
C LYS A 105 0.75 7.47 14.93
N PHE A 106 0.21 7.11 13.76
CA PHE A 106 0.06 5.71 13.33
C PHE A 106 1.34 5.14 12.73
N SER A 107 2.15 5.98 12.06
CA SER A 107 3.50 5.57 11.65
C SER A 107 4.41 5.33 12.85
N ALA A 108 4.32 6.17 13.89
CA ALA A 108 5.09 5.98 15.12
C ALA A 108 4.72 4.68 15.82
N LEU A 109 3.42 4.39 15.91
CA LEU A 109 2.92 3.12 16.43
C LEU A 109 3.42 1.95 15.59
N ASN A 110 3.23 2.00 14.26
CA ASN A 110 3.74 0.97 13.36
C ASN A 110 5.24 0.75 13.55
N THR A 111 6.07 1.80 13.55
CA THR A 111 7.51 1.65 13.76
C THR A 111 7.89 1.09 15.14
N ALA A 112 7.06 1.27 16.17
CA ALA A 112 7.33 0.71 17.49
C ALA A 112 7.00 -0.79 17.60
N VAL A 113 5.99 -1.25 16.85
CA VAL A 113 5.42 -2.60 17.00
C VAL A 113 5.34 -3.40 15.69
N TRP A 114 6.05 -2.98 14.63
CA TRP A 114 5.91 -3.62 13.33
C TRP A 114 6.18 -5.11 13.42
N SER A 115 5.41 -5.87 12.64
CA SER A 115 5.58 -7.31 12.53
C SER A 115 5.14 -7.76 11.14
N GLY A 116 6.06 -8.42 10.42
CA GLY A 116 5.84 -8.79 9.03
C GLY A 116 5.76 -7.59 8.07
N GLY A 117 5.28 -7.86 6.86
CA GLY A 117 5.36 -6.97 5.72
C GLY A 117 6.24 -7.56 4.62
N SER A 118 6.70 -6.73 3.69
CA SER A 118 7.47 -7.18 2.54
C SER A 118 8.66 -6.27 2.28
N PHE A 119 9.81 -6.87 1.99
CA PHE A 119 10.99 -6.19 1.49
C PHE A 119 11.23 -6.62 0.05
N ILE A 120 11.33 -5.65 -0.86
CA ILE A 120 11.61 -5.89 -2.27
C ILE A 120 12.76 -5.01 -2.71
N TYR A 121 13.77 -5.62 -3.34
CA TYR A 121 14.83 -4.92 -4.05
C TYR A 121 14.90 -5.46 -5.47
N VAL A 122 14.75 -4.57 -6.46
CA VAL A 122 14.90 -4.91 -7.88
C VAL A 122 16.17 -4.25 -8.41
N PRO A 123 17.19 -5.03 -8.84
CA PRO A 123 18.47 -4.49 -9.29
C PRO A 123 18.37 -3.65 -10.57
N LYS A 124 19.42 -2.86 -10.80
CA LYS A 124 19.56 -2.00 -11.98
C LYS A 124 19.26 -2.74 -13.28
N GLY A 125 18.35 -2.17 -14.09
CA GLY A 125 17.95 -2.67 -15.40
C GLY A 125 17.15 -3.97 -15.40
N VAL A 126 16.81 -4.53 -14.24
CA VAL A 126 16.00 -5.75 -14.14
C VAL A 126 14.51 -5.40 -14.24
N HIS A 127 13.79 -6.15 -15.08
CA HIS A 127 12.35 -5.99 -15.28
C HIS A 127 11.60 -7.21 -14.78
N VAL A 128 10.79 -7.03 -13.74
CA VAL A 128 9.91 -8.07 -13.19
C VAL A 128 8.55 -7.95 -13.86
N ASP A 129 8.40 -8.57 -15.04
CA ASP A 129 7.23 -8.42 -15.91
C ASP A 129 5.95 -9.07 -15.35
N ILE A 130 6.11 -10.17 -14.62
CA ILE A 130 5.01 -10.84 -13.94
C ILE A 130 4.94 -10.30 -12.50
N PRO A 131 3.76 -9.91 -11.99
CA PRO A 131 3.68 -9.26 -10.69
C PRO A 131 4.20 -10.13 -9.54
N LEU A 132 4.87 -9.48 -8.58
CA LEU A 132 5.09 -10.02 -7.25
C LEU A 132 3.82 -9.81 -6.44
N GLN A 133 3.39 -10.80 -5.66
CA GLN A 133 2.15 -10.71 -4.90
C GLN A 133 2.38 -10.99 -3.43
N ALA A 134 1.77 -10.18 -2.57
CA ALA A 134 1.61 -10.49 -1.16
C ALA A 134 0.14 -10.49 -0.74
N TYR A 135 -0.22 -11.40 0.15
CA TYR A 135 -1.54 -11.51 0.75
C TYR A 135 -1.46 -11.33 2.26
N PHE A 136 -2.26 -10.41 2.80
CA PHE A 136 -2.33 -10.13 4.22
C PHE A 136 -3.72 -10.47 4.76
N ARG A 137 -3.77 -11.19 5.89
CA ARG A 137 -5.02 -11.61 6.51
C ARG A 137 -5.02 -11.48 8.03
N ILE A 138 -6.12 -10.94 8.55
CA ILE A 138 -6.40 -10.79 9.99
C ILE A 138 -7.50 -11.78 10.39
N ASN A 139 -7.24 -12.68 11.33
CA ASN A 139 -8.22 -13.65 11.83
C ASN A 139 -8.44 -13.56 13.36
N THR A 140 -7.63 -12.80 14.09
CA THR A 140 -7.72 -12.71 15.55
C THR A 140 -8.56 -11.50 15.98
N GLU A 141 -9.51 -11.75 16.88
CA GLU A 141 -10.32 -10.69 17.51
C GLU A 141 -9.45 -9.70 18.29
N ASN A 142 -9.77 -8.40 18.15
CA ASN A 142 -9.04 -7.27 18.74
C ASN A 142 -7.55 -7.20 18.34
N MET A 143 -7.16 -7.75 17.18
CA MET A 143 -5.78 -7.64 16.71
C MET A 143 -5.52 -6.30 16.02
N GLY A 144 -4.33 -5.77 16.26
CA GLY A 144 -3.71 -4.72 15.44
C GLY A 144 -2.73 -5.34 14.45
N GLN A 145 -2.91 -5.08 13.15
CA GLN A 145 -1.94 -5.45 12.11
C GLN A 145 -1.06 -4.24 11.78
N PHE A 146 0.25 -4.40 11.95
CA PHE A 146 1.25 -3.35 11.80
C PHE A 146 2.34 -3.77 10.79
N GLU A 147 1.92 -4.20 9.61
CA GLU A 147 2.86 -4.56 8.56
C GLU A 147 3.64 -3.34 8.04
N ARG A 148 4.86 -3.58 7.58
CA ARG A 148 5.68 -2.54 6.95
C ARG A 148 6.28 -3.05 5.65
N THR A 149 6.00 -2.35 4.55
CA THR A 149 6.50 -2.72 3.23
C THR A 149 7.55 -1.72 2.78
N LEU A 150 8.71 -2.23 2.33
CA LEU A 150 9.83 -1.44 1.83
C LEU A 150 10.23 -1.95 0.43
N ILE A 151 10.06 -1.11 -0.58
CA ILE A 151 10.36 -1.46 -1.98
C ILE A 151 11.40 -0.50 -2.56
N ILE A 152 12.49 -1.06 -3.08
CA ILE A 152 13.54 -0.33 -3.79
C ILE A 152 13.55 -0.82 -5.23
N VAL A 153 13.27 0.09 -6.16
CA VAL A 153 13.39 -0.15 -7.60
C VAL A 153 14.59 0.63 -8.09
N ASP A 154 15.67 -0.08 -8.43
CA ASP A 154 16.94 0.53 -8.82
C ASP A 154 16.89 1.13 -10.24
N GLU A 155 17.98 1.74 -10.68
CA GLU A 155 18.05 2.50 -11.92
C GLU A 155 17.54 1.71 -13.13
N GLY A 156 16.59 2.27 -13.88
CA GLY A 156 16.01 1.62 -15.04
C GLY A 156 15.31 0.28 -14.77
N ALA A 157 15.03 -0.06 -13.51
CA ALA A 157 14.38 -1.32 -13.14
C ALA A 157 12.85 -1.19 -13.15
N TYR A 158 12.14 -2.32 -13.22
CA TYR A 158 10.69 -2.36 -13.21
C TYR A 158 10.14 -3.42 -12.27
N VAL A 159 9.10 -3.07 -11.51
CA VAL A 159 8.31 -4.03 -10.74
C VAL A 159 6.83 -3.66 -10.72
N HIS A 160 5.98 -4.69 -10.81
CA HIS A 160 4.59 -4.60 -10.40
C HIS A 160 4.41 -5.43 -9.13
N TYR A 161 4.04 -4.79 -8.04
CA TYR A 161 3.70 -5.44 -6.78
C TYR A 161 2.20 -5.35 -6.52
N VAL A 162 1.59 -6.48 -6.14
CA VAL A 162 0.17 -6.60 -5.83
C VAL A 162 0.01 -7.01 -4.37
N GLU A 163 -0.76 -6.24 -3.63
CA GLU A 163 -1.10 -6.46 -2.24
C GLU A 163 -2.61 -6.76 -2.12
N GLY A 164 -2.95 -7.95 -1.62
CA GLY A 164 -4.32 -8.33 -1.30
C GLY A 164 -4.55 -8.36 0.20
N CYS A 165 -5.50 -7.58 0.71
CA CYS A 165 -5.86 -7.61 2.13
C CYS A 165 -7.30 -8.15 2.30
N THR A 166 -7.49 -9.21 3.09
CA THR A 166 -8.82 -9.78 3.39
C THR A 166 -8.98 -10.11 4.86
N ALA A 167 -10.17 -9.90 5.44
CA ALA A 167 -10.48 -10.32 6.82
C ALA A 167 -11.85 -11.02 6.90
N PRO A 168 -12.02 -12.06 7.74
CA PRO A 168 -13.32 -12.60 8.11
C PRO A 168 -14.13 -11.60 8.93
N ILE A 169 -15.45 -11.79 8.97
CA ILE A 169 -16.36 -10.95 9.75
C ILE A 169 -16.28 -11.38 11.22
N TYR A 170 -15.65 -10.56 12.06
CA TYR A 170 -15.67 -10.69 13.52
C TYR A 170 -16.53 -9.59 14.17
N LYS A 171 -16.91 -9.79 15.44
CA LYS A 171 -17.76 -8.83 16.19
C LYS A 171 -16.99 -7.67 16.81
N SER A 172 -15.68 -7.79 17.01
CA SER A 172 -14.86 -6.82 17.76
C SER A 172 -14.01 -5.94 16.85
N ASP A 173 -13.84 -4.66 17.18
CA ASP A 173 -13.11 -3.70 16.34
C ASP A 173 -11.61 -4.09 16.22
N SER A 174 -11.08 -4.09 14.99
CA SER A 174 -9.65 -4.37 14.69
C SER A 174 -8.99 -3.16 14.06
N LEU A 175 -7.67 -3.04 14.20
CA LEU A 175 -6.87 -1.95 13.63
C LEU A 175 -5.91 -2.50 12.58
N HIS A 176 -5.93 -1.93 11.38
CA HIS A 176 -4.89 -2.14 10.39
C HIS A 176 -4.15 -0.81 10.18
N SER A 177 -2.87 -0.79 10.50
CA SER A 177 -2.01 0.39 10.45
C SER A 177 -0.71 0.07 9.73
N ALA A 178 -0.80 -0.09 8.41
CA ALA A 178 0.35 -0.37 7.56
C ALA A 178 1.17 0.88 7.22
N VAL A 179 2.48 0.67 7.01
CA VAL A 179 3.39 1.66 6.44
C VAL A 179 4.03 1.11 5.18
N VAL A 180 3.98 1.88 4.08
CA VAL A 180 4.58 1.50 2.80
C VAL A 180 5.54 2.58 2.32
N GLU A 181 6.82 2.22 2.21
CA GLU A 181 7.90 3.05 1.70
C GLU A 181 8.38 2.53 0.36
N ILE A 182 8.39 3.39 -0.67
CA ILE A 182 8.88 3.02 -2.01
C ILE A 182 9.91 4.03 -2.47
N ILE A 183 11.04 3.54 -2.98
CA ILE A 183 12.08 4.36 -3.58
C ILE A 183 12.26 3.89 -5.02
N VAL A 184 11.93 4.75 -5.98
CA VAL A 184 12.09 4.49 -7.42
C VAL A 184 13.24 5.35 -7.94
N LYS A 185 14.37 4.70 -8.22
CA LYS A 185 15.63 5.31 -8.69
C LYS A 185 15.53 5.78 -10.15
N PRO A 186 16.52 6.54 -10.66
CA PRO A 186 16.44 7.15 -11.98
C PRO A 186 16.03 6.18 -13.10
N GLY A 187 15.05 6.58 -13.91
CA GLY A 187 14.49 5.78 -15.00
C GLY A 187 13.72 4.52 -14.58
N GLY A 188 13.63 4.21 -13.28
CA GLY A 188 12.91 3.06 -12.77
C GLY A 188 11.38 3.26 -12.79
N ARG A 189 10.64 2.16 -12.69
CA ARG A 189 9.18 2.18 -12.65
C ARG A 189 8.63 1.20 -11.62
N CYS A 190 7.76 1.69 -10.74
CA CYS A 190 7.04 0.86 -9.77
C CYS A 190 5.54 1.02 -9.95
N ARG A 191 4.83 -0.11 -10.09
CA ARG A 191 3.38 -0.17 -9.97
C ARG A 191 3.02 -0.93 -8.70
N TYR A 192 2.28 -0.27 -7.82
CA TYR A 192 1.76 -0.86 -6.60
C TYR A 192 0.24 -0.96 -6.68
N THR A 193 -0.29 -2.17 -6.65
CA THR A 193 -1.74 -2.42 -6.67
C THR A 193 -2.20 -2.95 -5.33
N THR A 194 -3.12 -2.27 -4.66
CA THR A 194 -3.78 -2.79 -3.46
C THR A 194 -5.25 -3.06 -3.73
N ILE A 195 -5.71 -4.25 -3.39
CA ILE A 195 -7.14 -4.55 -3.28
C ILE A 195 -7.40 -4.93 -1.83
N GLN A 196 -8.12 -4.06 -1.11
CA GLN A 196 -8.52 -4.31 0.27
C GLN A 196 -10.01 -4.65 0.31
N ASN A 197 -10.36 -5.69 1.05
CA ASN A 197 -11.72 -6.05 1.39
C ASN A 197 -11.80 -6.41 2.87
N TRP A 198 -11.96 -5.38 3.69
CA TRP A 198 -11.99 -5.51 5.15
C TRP A 198 -13.41 -5.76 5.67
N SER A 199 -13.54 -6.41 6.81
CA SER A 199 -14.80 -6.44 7.55
C SER A 199 -15.16 -5.04 8.08
N ASN A 200 -16.45 -4.78 8.31
CA ASN A 200 -16.97 -3.43 8.63
C ASN A 200 -16.61 -2.92 10.04
N ASN A 201 -15.87 -3.70 10.82
CA ASN A 201 -15.34 -3.40 12.16
C ASN A 201 -13.85 -2.98 12.13
N VAL A 202 -13.21 -2.94 10.95
CA VAL A 202 -11.79 -2.59 10.83
C VAL A 202 -11.59 -1.08 10.68
N TYR A 203 -10.67 -0.49 11.46
CA TYR A 203 -10.09 0.81 11.16
C TYR A 203 -8.84 0.62 10.30
N ASN A 204 -8.85 1.19 9.09
CA ASN A 204 -7.79 1.05 8.12
C ASN A 204 -7.03 2.38 7.97
N LEU A 205 -5.91 2.51 8.68
CA LEU A 205 -5.18 3.76 8.89
C LEU A 205 -3.76 3.64 8.32
N VAL A 206 -3.63 3.83 7.02
CA VAL A 206 -2.42 3.45 6.28
C VAL A 206 -1.62 4.67 5.84
N THR A 207 -0.30 4.61 6.02
CA THR A 207 0.63 5.63 5.51
C THR A 207 1.45 5.04 4.36
N LYS A 208 1.17 5.46 3.12
CA LYS A 208 1.95 5.06 1.93
C LYS A 208 2.64 6.28 1.33
N ARG A 209 3.93 6.16 1.02
CA ARG A 209 4.70 7.24 0.36
C ARG A 209 5.81 6.66 -0.49
N ALA A 210 5.92 7.19 -1.69
CA ALA A 210 6.99 6.89 -2.63
C ALA A 210 7.84 8.14 -2.89
N VAL A 211 9.14 7.92 -3.15
CA VAL A 211 10.05 8.91 -3.74
C VAL A 211 10.37 8.46 -5.16
N ALA A 212 10.12 9.34 -6.13
CA ALA A 212 10.42 9.11 -7.55
C ALA A 212 11.55 10.05 -7.99
N HIS A 213 12.69 9.46 -8.37
CA HIS A 213 13.87 10.16 -8.88
C HIS A 213 13.76 10.50 -10.37
N GLU A 214 14.84 10.97 -10.98
CA GLU A 214 14.86 11.48 -12.36
C GLU A 214 14.28 10.48 -13.37
N GLY A 215 13.28 10.92 -14.17
CA GLY A 215 12.58 10.07 -15.14
C GLY A 215 11.84 8.87 -14.55
N ALA A 216 11.81 8.70 -13.23
CA ALA A 216 11.17 7.57 -12.58
C ALA A 216 9.65 7.69 -12.61
N THR A 217 8.96 6.55 -12.62
CA THR A 217 7.49 6.49 -12.62
C THR A 217 6.97 5.69 -11.44
N MET A 218 6.10 6.29 -10.63
CA MET A 218 5.39 5.63 -9.54
C MET A 218 3.90 5.59 -9.81
N GLU A 219 3.28 4.41 -9.75
CA GLU A 219 1.86 4.20 -9.98
C GLU A 219 1.22 3.51 -8.78
N TRP A 220 0.26 4.19 -8.13
CA TRP A 220 -0.61 3.61 -7.11
C TRP A 220 -1.95 3.22 -7.74
N VAL A 221 -2.37 1.96 -7.55
CA VAL A 221 -3.68 1.46 -7.98
C VAL A 221 -4.39 0.89 -6.76
N ASP A 222 -5.45 1.54 -6.31
CA ASP A 222 -6.17 1.19 -5.08
C ASP A 222 -7.63 0.80 -5.34
N GLY A 223 -8.05 -0.33 -4.79
CA GLY A 223 -9.45 -0.71 -4.60
C GLY A 223 -9.80 -0.76 -3.12
N ASN A 224 -10.63 0.18 -2.64
CA ASN A 224 -10.99 0.36 -1.24
C ASN A 224 -12.41 -0.17 -0.97
N ILE A 225 -12.51 -1.38 -0.41
CA ILE A 225 -13.78 -2.05 -0.10
C ILE A 225 -13.76 -2.48 1.37
N GLY A 226 -14.92 -2.38 2.05
CA GLY A 226 -15.02 -2.81 3.44
C GLY A 226 -14.51 -1.76 4.44
N SER A 227 -14.15 -2.16 5.67
CA SER A 227 -13.72 -1.31 6.80
C SER A 227 -14.84 -0.44 7.40
N LYS A 228 -14.70 -0.10 8.68
CA LYS A 228 -15.53 0.90 9.37
C LYS A 228 -15.13 2.30 8.92
N VAL A 229 -13.83 2.58 9.02
CA VAL A 229 -13.21 3.84 8.64
C VAL A 229 -11.91 3.53 7.91
N THR A 230 -11.76 4.07 6.71
CA THR A 230 -10.47 4.11 6.00
C THR A 230 -9.94 5.54 6.01
N MET A 231 -8.65 5.69 6.31
CA MET A 231 -7.87 6.90 6.09
C MET A 231 -6.60 6.52 5.34
N LYS A 232 -6.55 6.82 4.04
CA LYS A 232 -5.41 6.45 3.18
C LYS A 232 -5.15 7.51 2.12
N TYR A 233 -3.92 8.02 2.09
CA TYR A 233 -3.52 9.10 1.18
C TYR A 233 -2.13 8.80 0.58
N PRO A 234 -2.01 7.87 -0.38
CA PRO A 234 -0.73 7.53 -0.98
C PRO A 234 -0.08 8.78 -1.57
N ALA A 235 1.20 8.96 -1.27
CA ALA A 235 1.96 10.11 -1.67
C ALA A 235 3.04 9.74 -2.69
N VAL A 236 3.30 10.62 -3.65
CA VAL A 236 4.48 10.55 -4.52
C VAL A 236 5.25 11.86 -4.38
N TRP A 237 6.51 11.76 -3.96
CA TRP A 237 7.47 12.85 -3.93
C TRP A 237 8.33 12.75 -5.18
N MET A 238 8.05 13.59 -6.17
CA MET A 238 8.78 13.65 -7.43
C MET A 238 9.99 14.56 -7.27
N THR A 239 11.13 13.95 -6.89
CA THR A 239 12.37 14.64 -6.48
C THR A 239 13.39 14.80 -7.58
N GLY A 240 13.22 14.11 -8.71
CA GLY A 240 14.07 14.26 -9.90
C GLY A 240 13.32 14.82 -11.10
N GLU A 241 14.06 15.41 -12.03
CA GLU A 241 13.49 15.98 -13.25
C GLU A 241 12.73 14.90 -14.04
N HIS A 242 11.61 15.27 -14.67
CA HIS A 242 10.77 14.34 -15.44
C HIS A 242 10.15 13.17 -14.66
N ALA A 243 10.25 13.14 -13.33
CA ALA A 243 9.59 12.13 -12.51
C ALA A 243 8.07 12.19 -12.66
N LYS A 244 7.42 11.03 -12.55
CA LYS A 244 5.98 10.86 -12.77
C LYS A 244 5.30 10.17 -11.59
N GLY A 245 4.14 10.69 -11.19
CA GLY A 245 3.30 10.11 -10.14
C GLY A 245 1.87 9.90 -10.60
N GLU A 246 1.38 8.67 -10.51
CA GLU A 246 0.00 8.32 -10.88
C GLU A 246 -0.73 7.69 -9.70
N VAL A 247 -1.99 8.07 -9.50
CA VAL A 247 -2.91 7.41 -8.55
C VAL A 247 -4.22 7.12 -9.27
N LEU A 248 -4.59 5.85 -9.32
CA LEU A 248 -5.94 5.39 -9.63
C LEU A 248 -6.54 4.82 -8.35
N SER A 249 -7.60 5.43 -7.84
CA SER A 249 -8.24 5.00 -6.59
C SER A 249 -9.73 4.80 -6.80
N VAL A 250 -10.24 3.64 -6.40
CA VAL A 250 -11.67 3.32 -6.36
C VAL A 250 -12.07 3.07 -4.92
N ALA A 251 -13.20 3.63 -4.48
CA ALA A 251 -13.73 3.42 -3.13
C ALA A 251 -15.22 3.08 -3.14
N PHE A 252 -15.62 2.12 -2.32
CA PHE A 252 -17.01 1.78 -2.06
C PHE A 252 -17.34 1.96 -0.57
N ALA A 253 -18.38 2.74 -0.27
CA ALA A 253 -18.87 2.97 1.08
C ALA A 253 -20.32 2.50 1.24
N GLY A 254 -20.51 1.44 2.04
CA GLY A 254 -21.80 0.92 2.48
C GLY A 254 -22.26 1.48 3.83
N GLU A 255 -23.31 0.89 4.39
CA GLU A 255 -23.89 1.30 5.67
C GLU A 255 -22.86 1.36 6.81
N GLY A 256 -22.84 2.48 7.54
CA GLY A 256 -21.94 2.70 8.67
C GLY A 256 -20.46 2.90 8.30
N GLN A 257 -20.10 2.89 7.00
CA GLN A 257 -18.71 3.02 6.55
C GLN A 257 -18.35 4.47 6.21
N HIS A 258 -17.10 4.84 6.50
CA HIS A 258 -16.48 6.07 6.01
C HIS A 258 -15.16 5.79 5.29
N GLN A 259 -15.15 5.94 3.97
CA GLN A 259 -13.93 5.91 3.15
C GLN A 259 -13.35 7.32 2.99
N ASP A 260 -12.35 7.71 3.79
CA ASP A 260 -11.57 8.94 3.58
C ASP A 260 -10.28 8.59 2.84
N THR A 261 -10.36 8.62 1.51
CA THR A 261 -9.30 8.19 0.60
C THR A 261 -8.80 9.36 -0.22
N GLY A 262 -7.58 9.29 -0.73
CA GLY A 262 -7.05 10.40 -1.49
C GLY A 262 -5.66 10.16 -2.05
N ALA A 263 -4.97 11.24 -2.38
CA ALA A 263 -3.65 11.21 -2.99
C ALA A 263 -2.87 12.48 -2.64
N LYS A 264 -1.53 12.39 -2.58
CA LYS A 264 -0.65 13.55 -2.43
C LYS A 264 0.44 13.55 -3.49
N MET A 265 0.44 14.54 -4.38
CA MET A 265 1.45 14.70 -5.42
C MET A 265 2.31 15.91 -5.10
N LEU A 266 3.59 15.66 -4.77
CA LEU A 266 4.55 16.70 -4.49
C LEU A 266 5.54 16.80 -5.66
N HIS A 267 5.46 17.90 -6.39
CA HIS A 267 6.39 18.26 -7.45
C HIS A 267 7.56 19.04 -6.83
N LEU A 268 8.73 18.40 -6.76
CA LEU A 268 9.93 18.94 -6.09
C LEU A 268 11.08 19.19 -7.09
N ALA A 269 10.87 18.88 -8.37
CA ALA A 269 11.82 19.05 -9.45
C ALA A 269 11.12 19.51 -10.74
N PRO A 270 11.86 20.11 -11.69
CA PRO A 270 11.32 20.58 -12.96
C PRO A 270 10.68 19.46 -13.79
N ASN A 271 9.77 19.86 -14.69
CA ASN A 271 9.19 18.99 -15.72
C ASN A 271 8.54 17.70 -15.19
N THR A 272 8.14 17.68 -13.91
CA THR A 272 7.49 16.54 -13.26
C THR A 272 6.00 16.51 -13.62
N SER A 273 5.41 15.31 -13.70
CA SER A 273 4.00 15.16 -14.09
C SER A 273 3.22 14.25 -13.15
N SER A 274 1.97 14.61 -12.84
CA SER A 274 1.09 13.76 -12.04
C SER A 274 -0.32 13.63 -12.60
N ASN A 275 -0.93 12.47 -12.34
CA ASN A 275 -2.31 12.19 -12.70
C ASN A 275 -3.03 11.49 -11.54
N ILE A 276 -4.13 12.05 -11.09
CA ILE A 276 -4.96 11.48 -10.03
C ILE A 276 -6.35 11.22 -10.59
N VAL A 277 -6.77 9.95 -10.58
CA VAL A 277 -8.12 9.52 -10.90
C VAL A 277 -8.71 8.87 -9.67
N SER A 278 -9.71 9.52 -9.07
CA SER A 278 -10.46 8.98 -7.93
C SER A 278 -11.90 8.73 -8.33
N LYS A 279 -12.40 7.53 -8.05
CA LYS A 279 -13.79 7.14 -8.27
C LYS A 279 -14.38 6.63 -6.97
N SER A 280 -15.58 7.07 -6.64
CA SER A 280 -16.27 6.62 -5.43
C SER A 280 -17.71 6.22 -5.69
N VAL A 281 -18.18 5.21 -4.95
CA VAL A 281 -19.58 4.78 -4.91
C VAL A 281 -20.02 4.74 -3.45
N ALA A 282 -21.14 5.39 -3.13
CA ALA A 282 -21.73 5.34 -1.79
C ALA A 282 -23.18 4.83 -1.84
N ARG A 283 -23.51 3.92 -0.92
CA ARG A 283 -24.82 3.28 -0.79
C ARG A 283 -25.15 2.99 0.68
N GLY A 284 -26.44 2.91 1.01
CA GLY A 284 -26.96 2.51 2.31
C GLY A 284 -26.62 3.49 3.43
N GLY A 285 -26.47 4.78 3.13
CA GLY A 285 -26.02 5.78 4.10
C GLY A 285 -24.51 5.81 4.30
N GLY A 286 -23.75 5.04 3.52
CA GLY A 286 -22.29 5.11 3.52
C GLY A 286 -21.75 6.46 3.10
N ARG A 287 -20.55 6.78 3.61
CA ARG A 287 -19.84 8.03 3.32
C ARG A 287 -18.55 7.76 2.58
N ALA A 288 -18.44 8.31 1.38
CA ALA A 288 -17.16 8.41 0.67
C ALA A 288 -16.59 9.82 0.80
N SER A 289 -15.27 9.95 0.84
CA SER A 289 -14.58 11.23 0.83
C SER A 289 -13.31 11.11 0.00
N TYR A 290 -13.11 12.06 -0.90
CA TYR A 290 -11.84 12.28 -1.56
C TYR A 290 -11.06 13.40 -0.87
N ARG A 291 -9.78 13.21 -0.60
CA ARG A 291 -8.86 14.24 -0.10
C ARG A 291 -7.56 14.27 -0.90
N GLY A 292 -7.42 15.28 -1.74
CA GLY A 292 -6.25 15.44 -2.61
C GLY A 292 -5.31 16.54 -2.12
N LEU A 293 -4.01 16.36 -2.29
CA LEU A 293 -3.04 17.46 -2.28
C LEU A 293 -2.24 17.40 -3.58
N VAL A 294 -2.26 18.47 -4.36
CA VAL A 294 -1.24 18.75 -5.36
C VAL A 294 -0.42 19.93 -4.87
N GLN A 295 0.87 19.71 -4.71
CA GLN A 295 1.80 20.74 -4.26
C GLN A 295 2.92 20.87 -5.28
N VAL A 296 3.08 22.07 -5.85
CA VAL A 296 4.17 22.40 -6.76
C VAL A 296 5.09 23.39 -6.07
N ASN A 297 6.30 22.93 -5.75
CA ASN A 297 7.27 23.73 -5.02
C ASN A 297 8.06 24.65 -5.94
N LYS A 298 8.62 25.71 -5.35
CA LYS A 298 9.57 26.60 -6.02
C LYS A 298 10.69 25.80 -6.69
N GLY A 299 11.00 26.10 -7.95
CA GLY A 299 11.96 25.38 -8.78
C GLY A 299 11.35 24.28 -9.66
N ALA A 300 10.13 23.81 -9.38
CA ALA A 300 9.43 22.80 -10.18
C ALA A 300 8.66 23.41 -11.36
N HIS A 301 9.38 24.19 -12.18
CA HIS A 301 8.84 24.78 -13.41
C HIS A 301 8.59 23.69 -14.47
N GLY A 302 7.65 23.95 -15.39
CA GLY A 302 7.22 23.00 -16.41
C GLY A 302 6.41 21.82 -15.88
N SER A 303 6.08 21.82 -14.58
CA SER A 303 5.33 20.72 -13.95
C SER A 303 3.87 20.70 -14.40
N ARG A 304 3.29 19.50 -14.44
CA ARG A 304 1.91 19.29 -14.87
C ARG A 304 1.15 18.39 -13.91
N SER A 305 -0.10 18.70 -13.61
CA SER A 305 -0.96 17.83 -12.81
C SER A 305 -2.39 17.81 -13.35
N SER A 306 -3.02 16.65 -13.30
CA SER A 306 -4.43 16.45 -13.63
C SER A 306 -5.13 15.72 -12.48
N VAL A 307 -6.28 16.25 -12.02
CA VAL A 307 -7.06 15.62 -10.95
C VAL A 307 -8.51 15.43 -11.39
N LYS A 308 -8.93 14.17 -11.50
CA LYS A 308 -10.31 13.80 -11.81
C LYS A 308 -10.94 13.04 -10.66
N CYS A 309 -12.05 13.55 -10.14
CA CYS A 309 -12.83 12.92 -9.09
C CYS A 309 -14.27 12.70 -9.56
N ASP A 310 -14.69 11.44 -9.65
CA ASP A 310 -16.05 11.06 -9.99
C ASP A 310 -16.71 10.37 -8.78
N ALA A 311 -17.95 10.74 -8.45
CA ALA A 311 -18.71 10.14 -7.36
C ALA A 311 -20.09 9.69 -7.82
N LEU A 312 -20.49 8.50 -7.38
CA LEU A 312 -21.82 7.92 -7.61
C LEU A 312 -22.53 7.71 -6.27
N LEU A 313 -23.64 8.40 -6.06
CA LEU A 313 -24.56 8.15 -4.95
C LEU A 313 -25.69 7.25 -5.44
N VAL A 314 -25.86 6.09 -4.80
CA VAL A 314 -26.86 5.10 -5.21
C VAL A 314 -28.22 5.34 -4.56
N ASP A 315 -28.27 6.18 -3.52
CA ASP A 315 -29.50 6.56 -2.80
C ASP A 315 -29.41 7.99 -2.26
N THR A 316 -30.48 8.44 -1.60
CA THR A 316 -30.64 9.81 -1.10
C THR A 316 -30.10 10.04 0.31
N ILE A 317 -29.58 9.00 0.97
CA ILE A 317 -29.07 9.07 2.35
C ILE A 317 -27.54 8.98 2.41
N SER A 318 -26.92 8.41 1.38
CA SER A 318 -25.47 8.34 1.22
C SER A 318 -24.85 9.69 0.92
N ARG A 319 -23.56 9.80 1.26
CA ARG A 319 -22.82 11.05 1.16
C ARG A 319 -21.49 10.85 0.45
N SER A 320 -21.12 11.81 -0.39
CA SER A 320 -19.78 11.92 -0.95
C SER A 320 -19.26 13.34 -0.72
N ASP A 321 -18.05 13.46 -0.17
CA ASP A 321 -17.37 14.73 0.04
C ASP A 321 -16.09 14.79 -0.79
N THR A 322 -15.69 15.98 -1.26
CA THR A 322 -14.44 16.16 -2.01
C THR A 322 -13.68 17.36 -1.45
N TYR A 323 -12.44 17.12 -1.02
CA TYR A 323 -11.56 18.09 -0.37
C TYR A 323 -10.24 18.22 -1.15
N PRO A 324 -10.22 18.92 -2.30
CA PRO A 324 -8.99 19.14 -3.05
C PRO A 324 -8.18 20.29 -2.42
N TYR A 325 -6.87 20.08 -2.31
CA TYR A 325 -5.91 21.11 -1.91
C TYR A 325 -4.88 21.28 -3.02
N VAL A 326 -4.68 22.52 -3.45
CA VAL A 326 -3.75 22.88 -4.52
C VAL A 326 -2.87 24.01 -3.99
N ASP A 327 -1.58 23.74 -3.79
CA ASP A 327 -0.56 24.69 -3.33
C ASP A 327 0.50 24.85 -4.42
N ILE A 328 0.39 25.90 -5.22
CA ILE A 328 1.27 26.18 -6.35
C ILE A 328 2.18 27.35 -5.99
N ARG A 329 3.48 27.08 -5.99
CA ARG A 329 4.53 28.06 -5.65
C ARG A 329 5.47 28.36 -6.81
N GLU A 330 5.03 28.07 -8.05
CA GLU A 330 5.69 28.42 -9.31
C GLU A 330 4.69 28.92 -10.35
N ASP A 331 5.17 29.78 -11.25
CA ASP A 331 4.34 30.40 -12.29
C ASP A 331 4.17 29.51 -13.53
N ASP A 332 5.20 28.75 -13.91
CA ASP A 332 5.20 27.87 -15.09
C ASP A 332 4.71 26.47 -14.74
N VAL A 333 3.39 26.32 -14.58
CA VAL A 333 2.73 25.07 -14.19
C VAL A 333 1.44 24.88 -14.99
N THR A 334 1.16 23.66 -15.43
CA THR A 334 -0.12 23.29 -16.05
C THR A 334 -0.98 22.46 -15.10
N MET A 335 -2.21 22.89 -14.84
CA MET A 335 -3.18 22.19 -14.00
C MET A 335 -4.42 21.81 -14.82
N GLY A 336 -4.95 20.60 -14.61
CA GLY A 336 -6.09 20.05 -15.34
C GLY A 336 -7.09 19.28 -14.48
#